data_AF-A0A357LVI6-F1
#
_entry.id   AF-A0A357LVI6-F1
#
_cell.length_a   1.000
_cell.length_b   1.000
_cell.length_c   1.000
_cell.angle_alpha   90.00
_cell.angle_beta   90.00
_cell.angle_gamma   90.00
#
_symmetry.space_group_name_H-M   'P 1'
#
loop_
_entity.id
_entity.type
_entity.pdbx_description
1 polymer ?
#
loop_
_entity_poly.entity_id
_entity_poly.type
_entity_poly.pdbx_seq_one_letter_code
_entity_poly.pdbx_strand_id
1 'polypeptide(L)'
;QCGGYFANPLEPYETLAMAQPLDGMSPDSPPHPKHKPVPGAWTRHYEGQGGKKGRVFTSTYGASNDIENEGYRRLLINACFWAVGMEKAIKADADVSFVGPFNGTWARGKGRRKPGTKPSDLAGWDSPIVPIQERRKKKKK
;
A
#
# COMPACT_ATOMS: atom_id res chain seq x y z
N GLN A 1 -2.51 -0.35 11.19
CA GLN A 1 -3.14 0.60 10.25
C GLN A 1 -2.38 1.92 10.31
N CYS A 2 -2.09 2.54 9.17
CA CYS A 2 -1.29 3.76 9.11
C CYS A 2 -2.19 4.98 8.82
N GLY A 3 -2.98 5.37 9.82
CA GLY A 3 -3.86 6.54 9.76
C GLY A 3 -5.08 6.38 8.85
N GLY A 4 -5.85 7.46 8.72
CA GLY A 4 -7.02 7.55 7.84
C GLY A 4 -7.03 8.91 7.14
N TYR A 5 -7.43 8.92 5.87
CA TYR A 5 -7.54 10.12 5.06
C TYR A 5 -9.00 10.42 4.78
N PHE A 6 -9.36 11.71 4.75
CA PHE A 6 -10.57 12.13 4.08
C PHE A 6 -10.34 12.06 2.57
N ALA A 7 -11.28 11.45 1.85
CA ALA A 7 -11.25 11.34 0.40
C ALA A 7 -12.56 11.86 -0.17
N ASN A 8 -12.46 12.61 -1.26
CA ASN A 8 -13.60 13.07 -2.05
C ASN A 8 -13.34 12.75 -3.52
N PRO A 9 -13.51 11.48 -3.94
CA PRO A 9 -13.23 11.05 -5.31
C PRO A 9 -14.12 11.78 -6.33
N LEU A 10 -13.55 12.12 -7.48
CA LEU A 10 -14.28 12.77 -8.57
C LEU A 10 -15.28 11.79 -9.20
N GLU A 11 -16.55 12.18 -9.30
CA GLU A 11 -17.59 11.38 -9.93
C GLU A 11 -17.42 11.31 -11.47
N PRO A 12 -17.83 10.21 -12.12
CA PRO A 12 -18.26 8.94 -11.51
C PRO A 12 -17.05 8.13 -10.99
N TYR A 13 -17.29 7.34 -9.93
CA TYR A 13 -16.34 6.37 -9.38
C TYR A 13 -17.10 5.15 -8.82
N GLU A 14 -16.41 4.02 -8.71
CA GLU A 14 -16.92 2.82 -8.06
C GLU A 14 -16.08 2.51 -6.82
N THR A 15 -16.71 2.54 -5.65
CA THR A 15 -16.02 2.23 -4.39
C THR A 15 -15.77 0.73 -4.27
N LEU A 16 -14.51 0.36 -4.03
CA LEU A 16 -14.10 -1.03 -3.77
C LEU A 16 -13.92 -1.31 -2.27
N ALA A 17 -13.48 -0.31 -1.51
CA ALA A 17 -13.31 -0.43 -0.07
C ALA A 17 -13.56 0.92 0.62
N MET A 18 -14.22 0.88 1.77
CA MET A 18 -14.40 2.02 2.65
C MET A 18 -13.25 2.11 3.66
N ALA A 19 -12.73 3.30 3.86
CA ALA A 19 -11.85 3.65 4.96
C ALA A 19 -12.68 4.07 6.17
N GLN A 20 -12.65 3.28 7.25
CA GLN A 20 -13.28 3.60 8.53
C GLN A 20 -12.23 4.17 9.49
N PRO A 21 -12.33 5.45 9.88
CA PRO A 21 -11.55 5.99 10.99
C PRO A 21 -11.91 5.26 12.28
N LEU A 22 -10.89 4.87 13.05
CA LEU A 22 -11.05 4.19 14.35
C LEU A 22 -10.64 5.13 15.49
N ASP A 23 -11.21 4.90 16.66
CA ASP A 23 -10.86 5.58 17.92
C ASP A 23 -9.70 4.84 18.62
N GLY A 24 -8.58 4.71 17.89
CA GLY A 24 -7.41 3.99 18.33
C GLY A 24 -6.50 3.56 17.18
N MET A 25 -5.32 3.02 17.52
CA MET A 25 -4.32 2.57 16.53
C MET A 25 -4.34 1.05 16.28
N SER A 26 -5.24 0.32 16.95
CA SER A 26 -5.38 -1.12 16.82
C SER A 26 -6.50 -1.46 15.82
N PRO A 27 -6.38 -2.55 15.04
CA PRO A 27 -7.41 -2.94 14.06
C PRO A 27 -8.81 -3.19 14.66
N ASP A 28 -8.89 -3.52 15.95
CA ASP A 28 -10.10 -3.80 16.72
C ASP A 28 -10.62 -2.57 17.50
N SER A 29 -9.99 -1.41 17.35
CA SER A 29 -10.48 -0.17 17.97
C SER A 29 -11.88 0.18 17.40
N PRO A 30 -12.79 0.73 18.21
CA PRO A 30 -14.13 1.04 17.75
C PRO A 30 -14.11 2.13 16.67
N PRO A 31 -15.13 2.23 15.79
CA PRO A 31 -15.27 3.33 14.86
C PRO A 31 -15.25 4.70 15.55
N HIS A 32 -14.56 5.67 14.97
CA HIS A 32 -14.52 7.01 15.52
C HIS A 32 -15.90 7.68 15.43
N PRO A 33 -16.45 8.22 16.53
CA PRO A 33 -17.86 8.64 16.60
C PRO A 33 -18.21 9.81 15.67
N LYS A 34 -17.24 10.68 15.36
CA LYS A 34 -17.44 11.89 14.54
C LYS A 34 -17.10 11.72 13.07
N HIS A 35 -16.47 10.61 12.68
CA HIS A 35 -15.90 10.47 11.33
C HIS A 35 -16.53 9.28 10.64
N LYS A 36 -17.37 9.59 9.65
CA LYS A 36 -18.00 8.58 8.80
C LYS A 36 -16.96 7.91 7.91
N PRO A 37 -17.14 6.63 7.57
CA PRO A 37 -16.30 5.99 6.59
C PRO A 37 -16.41 6.71 5.23
N VAL A 38 -15.28 6.81 4.52
CA VAL A 38 -15.16 7.41 3.18
C VAL A 38 -14.51 6.40 2.22
N PRO A 39 -14.58 6.57 0.89
CA PRO A 39 -13.87 5.70 -0.03
C PRO A 39 -12.36 5.64 0.28
N GLY A 40 -11.85 4.44 0.53
CA GLY A 40 -10.42 4.16 0.78
C GLY A 40 -9.73 3.48 -0.40
N ALA A 41 -10.50 2.81 -1.25
CA ALA A 41 -10.09 2.37 -2.57
C ALA A 41 -11.26 2.44 -3.55
N TRP A 42 -11.02 2.91 -4.77
CA TRP A 42 -12.05 3.04 -5.81
C TRP A 42 -11.46 2.95 -7.22
N THR A 43 -12.33 2.69 -8.20
CA THR A 43 -11.98 2.73 -9.61
C THR A 43 -12.69 3.87 -10.33
N ARG A 44 -12.10 4.32 -11.44
CA ARG A 44 -12.67 5.29 -12.36
C ARG A 44 -12.30 4.95 -13.80
N HIS A 45 -13.11 5.45 -14.71
CA HIS A 45 -12.79 5.51 -16.12
C HIS A 45 -12.68 6.98 -16.54
N TYR A 46 -11.77 7.28 -17.45
CA TYR A 46 -11.66 8.62 -18.05
C TYR A 46 -11.49 8.51 -19.55
N GLU A 47 -11.81 9.59 -20.26
CA GLU A 47 -11.54 9.72 -21.68
C GLU A 47 -10.28 10.56 -21.89
N GLY A 48 -9.27 9.98 -22.51
CA GLY A 48 -8.05 10.63 -22.95
C GLY A 48 -8.16 11.18 -24.36
N GLN A 49 -7.07 11.76 -24.87
CA GLN A 49 -7.04 12.32 -26.22
C GLN A 49 -7.45 11.29 -27.29
N GLY A 50 -8.28 11.74 -28.23
CA GLY A 50 -8.76 10.91 -29.34
C GLY A 50 -9.76 9.82 -28.94
N GLY A 51 -10.51 10.00 -27.83
CA GLY A 51 -11.56 9.07 -27.40
C GLY A 51 -11.04 7.80 -26.71
N LYS A 52 -9.74 7.74 -26.37
CA LYS A 52 -9.15 6.58 -25.71
C LYS A 52 -9.67 6.49 -24.27
N LYS A 53 -10.28 5.38 -23.90
CA LYS A 53 -10.73 5.14 -22.53
C LYS A 53 -9.57 4.65 -21.67
N GLY A 54 -9.30 5.37 -20.59
CA GLY A 54 -8.36 4.99 -19.55
C GLY A 54 -9.08 4.47 -18.31
N ARG A 55 -8.37 3.65 -17.53
CA ARG A 55 -8.79 3.10 -16.24
C ARG A 55 -7.88 3.58 -15.14
N VAL A 56 -8.46 3.89 -13.99
CA VAL A 56 -7.74 4.35 -12.80
C VAL A 56 -8.22 3.55 -11.61
N PHE A 57 -7.28 2.97 -10.87
CA PHE A 57 -7.50 2.53 -9.51
C PHE A 57 -6.84 3.54 -8.58
N THR A 58 -7.46 3.83 -7.45
CA THR A 58 -6.88 4.72 -6.42
C THR A 58 -7.07 4.10 -5.05
N SER A 59 -6.05 4.21 -4.20
CA SER A 59 -6.10 3.88 -2.77
C SER A 59 -5.47 5.01 -1.96
N THR A 60 -6.03 5.30 -0.79
CA THR A 60 -5.49 6.29 0.16
C THR A 60 -4.51 5.68 1.17
N TYR A 61 -4.23 4.38 1.05
CA TYR A 61 -3.23 3.68 1.85
C TYR A 61 -1.95 3.46 1.03
N GLY A 62 -0.90 2.95 1.69
CA GLY A 62 0.38 2.70 1.02
C GLY A 62 1.60 3.03 1.88
N ALA A 63 1.41 3.28 3.18
CA ALA A 63 2.53 3.32 4.09
C ALA A 63 3.20 1.94 4.14
N SER A 64 4.48 1.90 4.51
CA SER A 64 5.25 0.65 4.44
C SER A 64 4.65 -0.50 5.26
N ASN A 65 3.91 -0.21 6.33
CA ASN A 65 3.27 -1.26 7.14
C ASN A 65 1.95 -1.73 6.52
N ASP A 66 1.29 -0.94 5.67
CA ASP A 66 0.12 -1.39 4.93
C ASP A 66 0.53 -2.45 3.91
N ILE A 67 1.73 -2.32 3.33
CA ILE A 67 2.34 -3.29 2.40
C ILE A 67 2.71 -4.61 3.09
N GLU A 68 2.79 -4.64 4.43
CA GLU A 68 2.99 -5.90 5.17
C GLU A 68 1.73 -6.75 5.20
N ASN A 69 0.54 -6.15 5.00
CA ASN A 69 -0.72 -6.86 4.88
C ASN A 69 -0.83 -7.53 3.50
N GLU A 70 -0.94 -8.86 3.50
CA GLU A 70 -1.03 -9.65 2.27
C GLU A 70 -2.26 -9.29 1.42
N GLY A 71 -3.43 -9.12 2.05
CA GLY A 71 -4.66 -8.74 1.36
C GLY A 71 -4.55 -7.38 0.67
N TYR A 72 -3.86 -6.42 1.29
CA TYR A 72 -3.60 -5.13 0.68
C TYR A 72 -2.62 -5.23 -0.51
N ARG A 73 -1.55 -6.03 -0.40
CA ARG A 73 -0.67 -6.31 -1.56
C ARG A 73 -1.45 -6.94 -2.71
N ARG A 74 -2.29 -7.93 -2.40
CA ARG A 74 -3.16 -8.61 -3.37
C ARG A 74 -4.10 -7.64 -4.07
N LEU A 75 -4.71 -6.71 -3.33
CA LEU A 75 -5.53 -5.63 -3.89
C LEU A 75 -4.73 -4.78 -4.91
N LEU A 76 -3.53 -4.32 -4.54
CA LEU A 76 -2.69 -3.50 -5.42
C LEU A 76 -2.27 -4.26 -6.69
N ILE A 77 -1.85 -5.51 -6.56
CA ILE A 77 -1.44 -6.34 -7.70
C ILE A 77 -2.63 -6.60 -8.64
N ASN A 78 -3.79 -6.96 -8.08
CA ASN A 78 -5.01 -7.16 -8.88
C ASN A 78 -5.45 -5.85 -9.57
N ALA A 79 -5.30 -4.71 -8.91
CA ALA A 79 -5.57 -3.41 -9.51
C ALA A 79 -4.66 -3.10 -10.71
N CYS A 80 -3.37 -3.49 -10.67
CA CYS A 80 -2.48 -3.39 -11.81
C CYS A 80 -2.98 -4.22 -13.00
N PHE A 81 -3.35 -5.48 -12.76
CA PHE A 81 -3.88 -6.39 -13.79
C PHE A 81 -5.17 -5.84 -14.40
N TRP A 82 -6.10 -5.37 -13.55
CA TRP A 82 -7.34 -4.73 -13.98
C TRP A 82 -7.06 -3.47 -14.82
N ALA A 83 -6.16 -2.59 -14.40
CA ALA A 83 -5.88 -1.33 -15.10
C ALA A 83 -5.39 -1.56 -16.54
N VAL A 84 -4.65 -2.65 -16.79
CA VAL A 84 -4.13 -3.02 -18.12
C VAL A 84 -4.98 -4.02 -18.90
N GLY A 85 -6.11 -4.49 -18.35
CA GLY A 85 -7.09 -5.31 -19.10
C GLY A 85 -6.80 -6.80 -19.06
N MET A 86 -6.14 -7.22 -17.99
CA MET A 86 -5.76 -8.59 -17.74
C MET A 86 -6.60 -9.20 -16.61
N GLU A 87 -7.90 -8.86 -16.53
CA GLU A 87 -8.80 -9.36 -15.50
C GLU A 87 -8.88 -10.88 -15.47
N LYS A 88 -8.76 -11.53 -16.64
CA LYS A 88 -8.71 -13.00 -16.76
C LYS A 88 -7.49 -13.65 -16.08
N ALA A 89 -6.44 -12.88 -15.81
CA ALA A 89 -5.24 -13.35 -15.14
C ALA A 89 -5.25 -13.09 -13.63
N ILE A 90 -6.28 -12.42 -13.10
CA ILE A 90 -6.46 -12.23 -11.66
C ILE A 90 -6.83 -13.59 -11.03
N LYS A 91 -6.09 -13.98 -9.99
CA LYS A 91 -6.36 -15.19 -9.20
C LYS A 91 -6.50 -14.81 -7.73
N ALA A 92 -7.56 -15.30 -7.09
CA ALA A 92 -7.85 -15.01 -5.68
C ALA A 92 -6.70 -15.45 -4.76
N ASP A 93 -6.01 -16.52 -5.12
CA ASP A 93 -4.96 -17.21 -4.37
C ASP A 93 -3.55 -17.02 -4.95
N ALA A 94 -3.34 -16.06 -5.87
CA ALA A 94 -2.00 -15.74 -6.40
C ALA A 94 -0.97 -15.54 -5.29
N ASP A 95 0.27 -16.00 -5.49
CA ASP A 95 1.35 -15.68 -4.56
C ASP A 95 1.71 -14.20 -4.67
N VAL A 96 1.62 -13.49 -3.54
CA VAL A 96 1.96 -12.07 -3.39
C VAL A 96 3.03 -11.86 -2.33
N SER A 97 3.84 -12.89 -2.09
CA SER A 97 5.03 -12.84 -1.24
C SER A 97 6.05 -11.85 -1.78
N PHE A 98 6.87 -11.30 -0.89
CA PHE A 98 7.97 -10.44 -1.30
C PHE A 98 9.04 -11.26 -2.02
N VAL A 99 9.63 -10.65 -3.05
CA VAL A 99 10.91 -11.09 -3.59
C VAL A 99 12.00 -10.45 -2.75
N GLY A 100 12.70 -11.27 -1.96
CA GLY A 100 13.68 -10.81 -0.97
C GLY A 100 13.05 -10.23 0.30
N PRO A 101 13.89 -9.84 1.30
CA PRO A 101 13.41 -9.29 2.56
C PRO A 101 12.76 -7.92 2.38
N PHE A 102 11.59 -7.67 2.97
CA PHE A 102 10.99 -6.33 3.03
C PHE A 102 11.11 -5.74 4.44
N ASN A 103 11.66 -4.52 4.54
CA ASN A 103 11.75 -3.81 5.82
C ASN A 103 10.84 -2.59 5.83
N GLY A 104 9.63 -2.72 6.38
CA GLY A 104 8.81 -1.56 6.70
C GLY A 104 9.53 -0.62 7.67
N THR A 105 9.37 0.70 7.52
CA THR A 105 10.06 1.69 8.37
C THR A 105 9.14 2.70 9.03
N TRP A 106 7.84 2.66 8.72
CA TRP A 106 6.89 3.67 9.20
C TRP A 106 6.48 3.49 10.67
N ALA A 107 6.33 2.25 11.15
CA ALA A 107 5.92 2.00 12.54
C ALA A 107 7.02 2.29 13.57
N ARG A 108 6.58 2.68 14.78
CA ARG A 108 7.47 2.84 15.94
C ARG A 108 8.24 1.55 16.20
N GLY A 109 9.55 1.69 16.47
CA GLY A 109 10.43 0.55 16.74
C GLY A 109 11.03 -0.12 15.49
N LYS A 110 10.59 0.25 14.28
CA LYS A 110 11.20 -0.21 13.04
C LYS A 110 12.53 0.50 12.76
N GLY A 111 13.35 -0.12 11.92
CA GLY A 111 14.68 0.36 11.57
C GLY A 111 14.65 1.66 10.75
N ARG A 112 15.80 2.34 10.64
CA ARG A 112 15.98 3.50 9.75
C ARG A 112 16.53 3.04 8.42
N ARG A 113 16.06 3.63 7.32
CA ARG A 113 16.60 3.37 5.98
C ARG A 113 18.10 3.66 5.95
N LYS A 114 18.88 2.80 5.31
CA LYS A 114 20.33 2.97 5.12
C LYS A 114 20.58 4.20 4.25
N PRO A 115 21.32 5.21 4.73
CA PRO A 115 21.64 6.39 3.93
C PRO A 115 22.53 5.98 2.74
N GLY A 116 22.38 6.69 1.62
CA GLY A 116 23.18 6.44 0.42
C GLY A 116 22.83 5.17 -0.35
N THR A 117 21.68 4.53 -0.08
CA THR A 117 21.19 3.40 -0.86
C THR A 117 20.99 3.82 -2.32
N LYS A 118 21.59 3.07 -3.25
CA LYS A 118 21.49 3.26 -4.71
C LYS A 118 20.57 2.19 -5.32
N PRO A 119 20.00 2.42 -6.52
CA PRO A 119 19.22 1.39 -7.21
C PRO A 119 19.98 0.06 -7.39
N SER A 120 21.29 0.11 -7.63
CA SER A 120 22.15 -1.07 -7.74
C SER A 120 22.17 -1.93 -6.48
N ASP A 121 21.96 -1.32 -5.30
CA ASP A 121 21.93 -2.05 -4.02
C ASP A 121 20.63 -2.88 -3.85
N LEU A 122 19.63 -2.64 -4.70
CA LEU A 122 18.32 -3.30 -4.71
C LEU A 122 18.13 -4.25 -5.92
N ALA A 123 19.17 -4.43 -6.74
CA ALA A 123 19.06 -5.16 -8.00
C ALA A 123 19.05 -6.70 -7.82
N GLY A 124 19.56 -7.19 -6.69
CA GLY A 124 19.66 -8.62 -6.42
C GLY A 124 18.32 -9.22 -6.00
N TRP A 125 18.09 -10.48 -6.37
CA TRP A 125 16.87 -11.22 -6.02
C TRP A 125 16.66 -11.30 -4.49
N ASP A 126 17.73 -11.53 -3.75
CA ASP A 126 17.70 -11.62 -2.29
C ASP A 126 18.04 -10.28 -1.59
N SER A 127 18.14 -9.19 -2.36
CA SER A 127 18.44 -7.88 -1.79
C SER A 127 17.26 -7.37 -0.97
N PRO A 128 17.50 -6.74 0.20
CA PRO A 128 16.41 -6.25 1.01
C PRO A 128 15.74 -5.04 0.35
N ILE A 129 14.43 -5.12 0.16
CA ILE A 129 13.59 -3.97 -0.14
C ILE A 129 13.59 -3.07 1.10
N VAL A 130 14.16 -1.88 0.94
CA VAL A 130 14.51 -0.94 2.01
C VAL A 130 15.64 -1.49 2.92
N PRO A 131 16.91 -1.37 2.50
CA PRO A 131 18.04 -1.72 3.36
C PRO A 131 18.04 -0.87 4.62
N ILE A 132 18.33 -1.49 5.77
CA ILE A 132 18.28 -0.84 7.09
C ILE A 132 19.69 -0.46 7.54
N GLN A 133 19.80 0.69 8.20
CA GLN A 133 21.04 1.12 8.85
C GLN A 133 21.43 0.12 9.95
N GLU A 134 22.67 -0.34 9.92
CA GLU A 134 23.21 -1.19 10.98
C GLU A 134 23.10 -0.48 12.34
N ARG A 135 22.55 -1.19 13.33
CA ARG A 135 22.53 -0.68 14.71
C ARG A 135 23.96 -0.71 15.26
N ARG A 136 24.52 0.45 15.59
CA ARG A 136 25.76 0.54 16.38
C ARG A 136 25.55 -0.26 17.68
N LYS A 137 26.28 -1.37 17.85
CA LYS A 137 26.32 -2.08 19.14
C LYS A 137 26.82 -1.10 20.19
N LYS A 138 25.99 -0.75 21.18
CA LYS A 138 26.46 -0.01 22.35
C LYS A 138 27.56 -0.88 23.00
N LYS A 139 28.79 -0.38 23.05
CA LYS A 139 29.80 -0.96 23.95
C LYS A 139 29.19 -0.92 25.34
N LYS A 140 28.99 -2.07 25.98
CA LYS A 140 28.72 -2.13 27.42
C LYS A 140 29.92 -1.44 28.08
N LYS A 141 29.66 -0.33 28.78
CA LYS A 141 30.60 0.22 29.77
C LYS A 141 30.50 -0.64 31.02
#